data_AF-A0AAN8PSB1-F1
#
_entry.id   AF-A0AAN8PSB1-F1
#
_cell.length_a   1.000
_cell.length_b   1.000
_cell.length_c   1.000
_cell.angle_alpha   90.00
_cell.angle_beta   90.00
_cell.angle_gamma   90.00
#
_symmetry.space_group_name_H-M   'P 1'
#
loop_
_entity.id
_entity.type
_entity.pdbx_description
1 polymer ?
#
loop_
_entity_poly.entity_id
_entity_poly.type
_entity_poly.pdbx_seq_one_letter_code
_entity_poly.pdbx_strand_id
1 'polypeptide(L)'
;MRKAKASYSDPYLAILDFRNTPTQGIVASPAQRLMSRRTLTLLPTTNKLLKPQVSNFSSKLRHEKKREERYYNVGTKDLPPLKKGGVVQVQPQSKDNRSVRRNRRHLRKSGMSFNISPPLESNQPSVDSSAIPGTPGSVPDTPPQCVTQNHEQRVTRSGRVIQQSGALKIMLWTDMF
;
A
#
# COMPACT_ATOMS: atom_id res chain seq x y z
N MET A 1 -13.96 18.65 4.67
CA MET A 1 -15.38 18.51 4.26
C MET A 1 -16.18 17.53 5.10
N ARG A 2 -16.17 16.20 4.86
CA ARG A 2 -17.07 15.26 5.58
C ARG A 2 -17.00 15.36 7.12
N LYS A 3 -15.79 15.44 7.68
CA LYS A 3 -15.58 15.63 9.13
C LYS A 3 -16.23 16.93 9.63
N ALA A 4 -15.89 18.07 9.01
CA ALA A 4 -16.45 19.38 9.37
C ALA A 4 -17.99 19.42 9.32
N LYS A 5 -18.60 18.81 8.29
CA LYS A 5 -20.07 18.68 8.21
C LYS A 5 -20.67 17.83 9.34
N ALA A 6 -19.97 16.76 9.76
CA ALA A 6 -20.42 15.91 10.87
C ALA A 6 -20.26 16.58 12.25
N SER A 7 -19.31 17.52 12.39
CA SER A 7 -19.09 18.33 13.60
C SER A 7 -19.79 19.70 13.56
N TYR A 8 -20.66 19.95 12.58
CA TYR A 8 -21.35 21.24 12.36
C TYR A 8 -20.43 22.48 12.32
N SER A 9 -19.14 22.29 12.02
CA SER A 9 -18.13 23.34 11.97
C SER A 9 -17.93 23.86 10.54
N ASP A 10 -17.50 25.10 10.37
CA ASP A 10 -17.26 25.69 9.05
C ASP A 10 -16.32 24.82 8.18
N PRO A 11 -16.80 24.32 7.01
CA PRO A 11 -15.97 23.55 6.11
C PRO A 11 -14.82 24.35 5.48
N TYR A 12 -14.92 25.68 5.36
CA TYR A 12 -13.87 26.52 4.78
C TYR A 12 -12.71 26.72 5.75
N LEU A 13 -12.99 27.04 7.01
CA LEU A 13 -12.00 27.09 8.09
C LEU A 13 -11.23 25.75 8.20
N ALA A 14 -11.93 24.62 8.14
CA ALA A 14 -11.28 23.31 8.15
C ALA A 14 -10.34 23.04 6.93
N ILE A 15 -10.58 23.67 5.78
CA ILE A 15 -9.64 23.64 4.64
C ILE A 15 -8.45 24.58 4.92
N LEU A 16 -8.71 25.76 5.48
CA LEU A 16 -7.67 26.73 5.82
C LEU A 16 -6.67 26.14 6.82
N ASP A 17 -7.15 25.54 7.90
CA ASP A 17 -6.30 24.91 8.92
C ASP A 17 -5.47 23.77 8.33
N PHE A 18 -6.09 22.88 7.53
CA PHE A 18 -5.38 21.81 6.84
C PHE A 18 -4.28 22.36 5.90
N ARG A 19 -4.52 23.49 5.23
CA ARG A 19 -3.55 24.12 4.32
C ARG A 19 -2.40 24.82 5.05
N ASN A 20 -2.61 25.32 6.28
CA ASN A 20 -1.59 25.99 7.07
C ASN A 20 -0.86 25.05 8.06
N THR A 21 -1.41 23.88 8.38
CA THR A 21 -0.79 22.89 9.26
C THR A 21 0.42 22.21 8.56
N PRO A 22 1.61 22.13 9.18
CA PRO A 22 2.74 21.37 8.67
C PRO A 22 2.41 19.88 8.52
N THR A 23 2.92 19.24 7.47
CA THR A 23 2.75 17.78 7.29
C THR A 23 3.74 17.01 8.17
N GLN A 24 3.33 15.88 8.75
CA GLN A 24 4.24 15.05 9.54
C GLN A 24 5.47 14.63 8.73
N GLY A 25 6.66 14.68 9.35
CA GLY A 25 7.95 14.46 8.66
C GLY A 25 8.45 15.64 7.80
N ILE A 26 7.64 16.67 7.53
CA ILE A 26 8.00 17.80 6.67
C ILE A 26 7.65 19.13 7.34
N VAL A 27 8.67 19.93 7.65
CA VAL A 27 8.54 21.25 8.31
C VAL A 27 7.99 22.33 7.34
N ALA A 28 6.93 22.01 6.60
CA ALA A 28 6.24 22.89 5.66
C ALA A 28 4.77 22.48 5.49
N SER A 29 3.89 23.48 5.50
CA SER A 29 2.47 23.30 5.24
C SER A 29 2.16 23.12 3.73
N PRO A 30 0.97 22.59 3.36
CA PRO A 30 0.53 22.55 1.96
C PRO A 30 0.51 23.93 1.28
N ALA A 31 0.11 24.99 1.98
CA ALA A 31 0.11 26.35 1.44
C ALA A 31 1.53 26.83 1.10
N GLN A 32 2.51 26.57 1.98
CA GLN A 32 3.90 26.94 1.72
C GLN A 32 4.50 26.14 0.55
N ARG A 33 4.16 24.85 0.40
CA ARG A 33 4.66 24.03 -0.72
C ARG A 33 4.08 24.45 -2.08
N LEU A 34 2.84 24.95 -2.10
CA LEU A 34 2.15 25.34 -3.34
C LEU A 34 2.34 26.82 -3.71
N MET A 35 2.37 27.71 -2.72
CA MET A 35 2.34 29.17 -2.91
C MET A 35 3.60 29.87 -2.37
N SER A 36 4.57 29.12 -1.84
CA SER A 36 5.76 29.63 -1.14
C SER A 36 5.50 30.51 0.09
N ARG A 37 4.24 30.73 0.51
CA ARG A 37 3.85 31.62 1.62
C ARG A 37 2.91 30.94 2.61
N ARG A 38 2.76 31.51 3.80
CA ARG A 38 1.62 31.20 4.68
C ARG A 38 0.41 32.04 4.27
N THR A 39 -0.79 31.54 4.59
CA THR A 39 -2.03 32.30 4.40
C THR A 39 -2.48 32.93 5.72
N LEU A 40 -3.38 33.91 5.64
CA LEU A 40 -3.99 34.50 6.83
C LEU A 40 -4.82 33.43 7.55
N THR A 41 -4.73 33.39 8.88
CA THR A 41 -5.57 32.56 9.75
C THR A 41 -6.27 33.44 10.78
N LEU A 42 -7.11 32.86 11.65
CA LEU A 42 -7.77 33.60 12.73
C LEU A 42 -6.78 34.09 13.82
N LEU A 43 -5.56 33.54 13.85
CA LEU A 43 -4.50 33.97 14.76
C LEU A 43 -3.68 35.09 14.12
N PRO A 44 -3.20 36.08 14.89
CA PRO A 44 -2.39 37.17 14.35
C PRO A 44 -1.07 36.63 13.76
N THR A 45 -0.91 36.73 12.44
CA THR A 45 0.31 36.33 11.71
C THR A 45 1.11 37.55 11.27
N THR A 46 2.44 37.51 11.42
CA THR A 46 3.29 38.63 10.98
C THR A 46 3.37 38.74 9.45
N ASN A 47 3.35 39.97 8.94
CA ASN A 47 3.38 40.27 7.49
C ASN A 47 4.57 39.63 6.75
N LYS A 48 5.70 39.38 7.43
CA LYS A 48 6.87 38.69 6.87
C LYS A 48 6.54 37.26 6.41
N LEU A 49 5.67 36.54 7.11
CA LEU A 49 5.32 35.14 6.79
C LEU A 49 4.26 35.01 5.69
N LEU A 50 3.56 36.11 5.39
CA LEU A 50 2.57 36.20 4.31
C LEU A 50 3.20 36.45 2.94
N LYS A 51 4.45 36.94 2.90
CA LYS A 51 5.25 37.07 1.67
C LYS A 51 5.78 35.71 1.22
N PRO A 52 5.98 35.48 -0.10
CA PRO A 52 6.54 34.23 -0.61
C PRO A 52 8.02 34.09 -0.24
N GLN A 53 8.37 32.90 0.27
CA GLN A 53 9.72 32.43 0.56
C GLN A 53 9.91 31.06 -0.11
N VAL A 54 10.53 31.05 -1.29
CA VAL A 54 10.79 29.82 -2.05
C VAL A 54 11.73 28.91 -1.24
N SER A 55 11.36 27.65 -1.07
CA SER A 55 12.10 26.67 -0.30
C SER A 55 11.89 25.26 -0.88
N ASN A 56 12.97 24.48 -1.00
CA ASN A 56 12.96 23.24 -1.76
C ASN A 56 12.74 22.01 -0.86
N PHE A 57 11.52 21.48 -0.85
CA PHE A 57 11.14 20.33 -0.03
C PHE A 57 11.18 18.98 -0.77
N SER A 58 11.65 18.96 -2.01
CA SER A 58 11.50 17.82 -2.92
C SER A 58 12.21 16.55 -2.43
N SER A 59 13.38 16.67 -1.78
CA SER A 59 14.12 15.54 -1.20
C SER A 59 13.37 14.91 -0.02
N LYS A 60 12.88 15.73 0.91
CA LYS A 60 12.08 15.29 2.07
C LYS A 60 10.77 14.63 1.64
N LEU A 61 10.08 15.20 0.64
CA LEU A 61 8.87 14.60 0.05
C LEU A 61 9.13 13.21 -0.55
N ARG A 62 10.24 13.02 -1.28
CA ARG A 62 10.63 11.71 -1.82
C ARG A 62 10.96 10.70 -0.70
N HIS A 63 11.66 11.14 0.34
CA HIS A 63 11.98 10.29 1.48
C HIS A 63 10.72 9.83 2.22
N GLU A 64 9.82 10.76 2.54
CA GLU A 64 8.56 10.46 3.24
C GLU A 64 7.66 9.54 2.42
N LYS A 65 7.48 9.79 1.12
CA LYS A 65 6.73 8.88 0.24
C LYS A 65 7.31 7.47 0.23
N LYS A 66 8.65 7.33 0.19
CA LYS A 66 9.34 6.02 0.27
C LYS A 66 9.25 5.37 1.66
N ARG A 67 8.98 6.14 2.71
CA ARG A 67 8.72 5.64 4.07
C ARG A 67 7.29 5.10 4.17
N GLU A 68 6.31 5.87 3.71
CA GLU A 68 4.90 5.47 3.63
C GLU A 68 4.72 4.20 2.78
N GLU A 69 5.32 4.17 1.59
CA GLU A 69 5.32 3.01 0.68
C GLU A 69 5.86 1.76 1.35
N ARG A 70 7.00 1.84 2.06
CA ARG A 70 7.57 0.71 2.79
C ARG A 70 6.59 0.16 3.81
N TYR A 71 6.06 0.98 4.71
CA TYR A 71 5.14 0.51 5.74
C TYR A 71 3.81 -0.01 5.19
N TYR A 72 3.28 0.61 4.12
CA TYR A 72 2.08 0.15 3.44
C TYR A 72 2.29 -1.23 2.78
N ASN A 73 3.46 -1.48 2.19
CA ASN A 73 3.75 -2.72 1.46
C ASN A 73 4.22 -3.90 2.32
N VAL A 74 4.53 -3.72 3.61
CA VAL A 74 5.00 -4.82 4.50
C VAL A 74 4.08 -6.05 4.51
N GLY A 75 2.76 -5.86 4.37
CA GLY A 75 1.77 -6.95 4.33
C GLY A 75 1.26 -7.32 2.93
N THR A 76 1.75 -6.67 1.88
CA THR A 76 1.26 -6.85 0.51
C THR A 76 1.85 -8.13 -0.10
N LYS A 77 1.05 -8.82 -0.92
CA LYS A 77 1.50 -9.95 -1.75
C LYS A 77 1.28 -9.59 -3.21
N ASP A 78 2.27 -9.89 -4.04
CA ASP A 78 2.13 -9.71 -5.48
C ASP A 78 1.07 -10.65 -6.04
N LEU A 79 0.29 -10.14 -6.98
CA LEU A 79 -0.74 -10.91 -7.67
C LEU A 79 -0.08 -11.81 -8.72
N PRO A 80 -0.49 -13.08 -8.84
CA PRO A 80 0.05 -13.95 -9.90
C PRO A 80 -0.34 -13.39 -11.27
N PRO A 81 0.53 -13.54 -12.29
CA PRO A 81 0.26 -13.05 -13.64
C PRO A 81 -0.97 -13.76 -14.24
N LEU A 82 -1.80 -12.99 -14.95
CA LEU A 82 -2.97 -13.52 -15.64
C LEU A 82 -2.56 -14.38 -16.83
N LYS A 83 -3.18 -15.56 -16.96
CA LYS A 83 -3.00 -16.44 -18.13
C LYS A 83 -3.82 -15.92 -19.31
N LYS A 84 -3.21 -15.81 -20.49
CA LYS A 84 -3.93 -15.53 -21.75
C LYS A 84 -5.02 -16.60 -21.96
N GLY A 85 -6.22 -16.18 -22.38
CA GLY A 85 -7.40 -17.06 -22.50
C GLY A 85 -8.09 -17.44 -21.18
N GLY A 86 -7.59 -16.99 -20.02
CA GLY A 86 -8.23 -17.23 -18.73
C GLY A 86 -9.50 -16.40 -18.53
N VAL A 87 -10.55 -17.02 -18.00
CA VAL A 87 -11.80 -16.31 -17.64
C VAL A 87 -11.58 -15.49 -16.37
N VAL A 88 -11.85 -14.18 -16.44
CA VAL A 88 -11.68 -13.23 -15.32
C VAL A 88 -13.02 -12.63 -14.90
N GLN A 89 -13.20 -12.37 -13.61
CA GLN A 89 -14.36 -11.63 -13.10
C GLN A 89 -14.03 -10.14 -13.01
N VAL A 90 -14.70 -9.32 -13.81
CA VAL A 90 -14.58 -7.86 -13.77
C VAL A 90 -15.60 -7.28 -12.78
N GLN A 91 -15.19 -6.34 -11.94
CA GLN A 91 -16.15 -5.61 -11.10
C GLN A 91 -16.96 -4.65 -11.98
N PRO A 92 -18.30 -4.76 -12.06
CA PRO A 92 -19.10 -3.85 -12.87
C PRO A 92 -19.06 -2.44 -12.27
N GLN A 93 -18.60 -1.48 -13.07
CA GLN A 93 -18.66 -0.06 -12.73
C GLN A 93 -20.10 0.45 -12.91
N SER A 94 -20.58 1.26 -11.97
CA SER A 94 -21.83 2.02 -12.18
C SER A 94 -21.63 3.09 -13.25
N LYS A 95 -22.71 3.62 -13.85
CA LYS A 95 -22.65 4.80 -14.74
C LYS A 95 -21.94 5.99 -14.09
N ASP A 96 -22.01 6.09 -12.76
CA ASP A 96 -21.33 7.11 -11.95
C ASP A 96 -19.84 6.77 -11.61
N ASN A 97 -19.25 5.75 -12.23
CA ASN A 97 -17.97 5.12 -11.84
C ASN A 97 -17.85 4.65 -10.37
N ARG A 98 -18.98 4.58 -9.65
CA ARG A 98 -19.02 4.07 -8.28
C ARG A 98 -18.78 2.57 -8.26
N SER A 99 -17.77 2.13 -7.51
CA SER A 99 -17.52 0.71 -7.20
C SER A 99 -18.68 0.17 -6.37
N VAL A 100 -19.54 -0.65 -6.98
CA VAL A 100 -20.65 -1.29 -6.27
C VAL A 100 -20.14 -2.53 -5.55
N ARG A 101 -20.03 -2.46 -4.23
CA ARG A 101 -19.88 -3.63 -3.37
C ARG A 101 -21.23 -4.34 -3.22
N ARG A 102 -21.56 -5.26 -4.13
CA ARG A 102 -22.69 -6.17 -3.97
C ARG A 102 -22.31 -7.32 -3.03
N ASN A 103 -23.22 -7.74 -2.16
CA ASN A 103 -23.06 -8.97 -1.38
C ASN A 103 -22.92 -10.18 -2.33
N ARG A 104 -22.07 -11.16 -1.98
CA ARG A 104 -21.70 -12.30 -2.86
C ARG A 104 -22.92 -13.05 -3.45
N ARG A 105 -24.02 -13.18 -2.70
CA ARG A 105 -25.28 -13.82 -3.15
C ARG A 105 -26.01 -13.06 -4.28
N HIS A 106 -25.66 -11.80 -4.54
CA HIS A 106 -26.26 -10.95 -5.57
C HIS A 106 -25.34 -10.75 -6.80
N LEU A 107 -24.26 -11.54 -6.92
CA LEU A 107 -23.64 -11.85 -8.20
C LEU A 107 -24.55 -12.84 -8.96
N ARG A 108 -25.73 -12.37 -9.39
CA ARG A 108 -26.42 -13.03 -10.51
C ARG A 108 -25.48 -12.99 -11.72
N LYS A 109 -25.48 -14.05 -12.53
CA LYS A 109 -24.91 -14.06 -13.87
C LYS A 109 -25.67 -13.04 -14.72
N SER A 110 -25.32 -11.76 -14.63
CA SER A 110 -25.83 -10.75 -15.54
C SER A 110 -25.16 -10.99 -16.89
N GLY A 111 -25.96 -11.26 -17.93
CA GLY A 111 -25.52 -11.31 -19.32
C GLY A 111 -25.15 -9.93 -19.86
N MET A 112 -24.27 -9.22 -19.14
CA MET A 112 -23.72 -7.94 -19.56
C MET A 112 -22.50 -8.24 -20.43
N SER A 113 -22.65 -8.03 -21.73
CA SER A 113 -21.52 -7.97 -22.66
C SER A 113 -20.65 -6.77 -22.30
N PHE A 114 -19.43 -7.03 -21.85
CA PHE A 114 -18.40 -6.01 -21.81
C PHE A 114 -17.80 -5.93 -23.21
N ASN A 115 -18.21 -4.93 -23.99
CA ASN A 115 -17.53 -4.57 -25.23
C ASN A 115 -16.16 -3.97 -24.88
N ILE A 116 -15.21 -4.85 -24.58
CA ILE A 116 -13.79 -4.50 -24.53
C ILE A 116 -13.37 -4.34 -25.99
N SER A 117 -13.45 -3.10 -26.51
CA SER A 117 -12.84 -2.78 -27.79
C SER A 117 -11.37 -3.22 -27.73
N PRO A 118 -10.90 -4.09 -28.65
CA PRO A 118 -9.50 -4.52 -28.64
C PRO A 118 -8.60 -3.28 -28.80
N PRO A 119 -7.48 -3.19 -28.06
CA PRO A 119 -6.46 -2.17 -28.33
C PRO A 119 -6.02 -2.29 -29.79
N LEU A 120 -5.90 -1.15 -30.48
CA LEU A 120 -5.40 -1.12 -31.86
C LEU A 120 -4.03 -1.79 -31.93
N GLU A 121 -3.96 -2.85 -32.71
CA GLU A 121 -2.81 -3.73 -32.80
C GLU A 121 -1.78 -3.14 -33.77
N SER A 122 -0.95 -2.22 -33.28
CA SER A 122 0.18 -1.68 -34.03
C SER A 122 1.45 -1.71 -33.17
N ASN A 123 2.28 -2.74 -33.38
CA ASN A 123 3.74 -2.71 -33.36
C ASN A 123 4.26 -4.16 -33.46
N GLN A 124 4.36 -4.68 -34.69
CA GLN A 124 5.12 -5.88 -35.01
C GLN A 124 6.61 -5.48 -35.15
N PRO A 125 7.56 -6.00 -34.35
CA PRO A 125 8.97 -5.94 -34.70
C PRO A 125 9.26 -6.96 -35.81
N SER A 126 10.00 -6.54 -36.83
CA SER A 126 10.38 -7.36 -37.99
C SER A 126 11.25 -8.55 -37.59
N VAL A 127 11.05 -9.67 -38.29
CA VAL A 127 11.84 -10.90 -38.16
C VAL A 127 13.07 -10.80 -39.06
N ASP A 128 14.27 -10.88 -38.48
CA ASP A 128 15.51 -11.19 -39.21
C ASP A 128 16.07 -12.53 -38.72
N SER A 129 16.52 -13.36 -39.66
CA SER A 129 16.87 -14.77 -39.43
C SER A 129 18.37 -15.06 -39.65
N SER A 130 19.01 -15.82 -38.76
CA SER A 130 20.31 -16.49 -39.01
C SER A 130 20.56 -17.67 -38.03
N ALA A 131 21.44 -18.62 -38.40
CA ALA A 131 21.50 -19.99 -37.85
C ALA A 131 22.91 -20.62 -38.06
N ILE A 132 23.36 -21.81 -37.61
CA ILE A 132 22.85 -22.98 -36.82
C ILE A 132 24.08 -23.91 -36.50
N PRO A 133 24.05 -24.99 -35.67
CA PRO A 133 23.24 -25.40 -34.50
C PRO A 133 24.16 -25.59 -33.23
N GLY A 134 23.84 -26.51 -32.30
CA GLY A 134 24.85 -27.19 -31.46
C GLY A 134 24.41 -27.77 -30.10
N THR A 135 24.20 -29.09 -30.00
CA THR A 135 24.06 -29.91 -28.76
C THR A 135 25.17 -30.99 -28.79
N PRO A 136 25.69 -31.57 -27.66
CA PRO A 136 24.92 -32.54 -26.82
C PRO A 136 25.35 -32.76 -25.33
N GLY A 137 24.55 -33.54 -24.57
CA GLY A 137 24.93 -34.27 -23.33
C GLY A 137 24.91 -33.49 -22.00
N SER A 138 24.75 -34.09 -20.81
CA SER A 138 24.37 -35.46 -20.38
C SER A 138 23.79 -35.43 -18.93
N VAL A 139 23.50 -36.58 -18.29
CA VAL A 139 22.48 -36.74 -17.21
C VAL A 139 23.09 -36.79 -15.76
N PRO A 140 22.44 -37.31 -14.68
CA PRO A 140 22.17 -36.59 -13.42
C PRO A 140 23.08 -36.96 -12.22
N ASP A 141 22.87 -36.35 -11.04
CA ASP A 141 23.15 -37.01 -9.74
C ASP A 141 22.46 -36.36 -8.51
N THR A 142 22.25 -37.13 -7.43
CA THR A 142 21.52 -36.79 -6.18
C THR A 142 21.71 -37.92 -5.13
N PRO A 143 21.68 -37.73 -3.79
CA PRO A 143 22.15 -36.67 -2.88
C PRO A 143 23.26 -37.24 -1.92
N PRO A 144 23.47 -36.71 -0.69
CA PRO A 144 22.80 -37.36 0.45
C PRO A 144 22.20 -36.41 1.51
N GLN A 145 21.34 -36.96 2.37
CA GLN A 145 20.64 -36.26 3.45
C GLN A 145 21.49 -36.11 4.72
N CYS A 146 21.16 -35.14 5.57
CA CYS A 146 21.58 -35.13 6.99
C CYS A 146 20.33 -35.11 7.89
N VAL A 147 20.45 -35.76 9.06
CA VAL A 147 19.33 -36.29 9.87
C VAL A 147 18.77 -35.26 10.86
N THR A 148 17.46 -35.39 11.12
CA THR A 148 16.65 -34.58 12.02
C THR A 148 17.07 -34.64 13.49
N GLN A 149 17.07 -33.49 14.18
CA GLN A 149 16.87 -33.43 15.64
C GLN A 149 15.59 -32.65 15.94
N ASN A 150 14.57 -33.34 16.45
CA ASN A 150 13.27 -32.75 16.75
C ASN A 150 13.26 -32.11 18.14
N HIS A 151 13.24 -30.78 18.20
CA HIS A 151 12.66 -30.05 19.33
C HIS A 151 11.33 -29.44 18.88
N GLU A 152 10.23 -29.83 19.54
CA GLU A 152 8.88 -29.39 19.18
C GLU A 152 8.67 -27.89 19.46
N GLN A 153 9.03 -27.05 18.49
CA GLN A 153 8.71 -25.63 18.51
C GLN A 153 7.28 -25.41 18.01
N ARG A 154 6.38 -24.97 18.90
CA ARG A 154 4.98 -24.74 18.55
C ARG A 154 4.81 -23.42 17.79
N VAL A 155 4.62 -23.50 16.48
CA VAL A 155 4.51 -22.33 15.59
C VAL A 155 3.03 -21.99 15.30
N THR A 156 2.71 -20.70 15.33
CA THR A 156 1.38 -20.18 14.96
C THR A 156 1.19 -20.07 13.44
N ARG A 157 -0.05 -20.01 12.95
CA ARG A 157 -0.38 -19.88 11.51
C ARG A 157 0.25 -18.67 10.77
N SER A 158 0.83 -17.72 11.51
CA SER A 158 1.54 -16.54 10.99
C SER A 158 3.06 -16.63 11.16
N GLY A 159 3.61 -17.82 11.41
CA GLY A 159 5.07 -18.06 11.49
C GLY A 159 5.74 -17.60 12.78
N ARG A 160 5.00 -17.21 13.83
CA ARG A 160 5.61 -16.91 15.14
C ARG A 160 5.78 -18.19 15.95
N VAL A 161 7.02 -18.47 16.35
CA VAL A 161 7.40 -19.50 17.32
C VAL A 161 6.94 -19.07 18.72
N ILE A 162 6.27 -19.95 19.45
CA ILE A 162 5.94 -19.74 20.87
C ILE A 162 6.94 -20.54 21.71
N GLN A 163 7.76 -19.84 22.48
CA GLN A 163 8.57 -20.44 23.53
C GLN A 163 7.68 -20.69 24.75
N GLN A 164 7.69 -21.92 25.29
CA GLN A 164 6.97 -22.21 26.53
C GLN A 164 7.67 -21.46 27.68
N SER A 165 6.93 -20.60 28.40
CA SER A 165 7.45 -19.91 29.57
C SER A 165 7.69 -20.91 30.70
N GLY A 166 8.92 -20.96 31.22
CA GLY A 166 9.24 -21.71 32.43
C GLY A 166 8.32 -21.31 33.59
N ALA A 167 7.94 -22.29 34.41
CA ALA A 167 6.87 -22.14 35.40
C ALA A 167 7.16 -21.00 36.39
N LEU A 168 6.29 -19.98 36.40
CA LEU A 168 6.25 -18.99 37.47
C LEU A 168 5.63 -19.64 38.72
N LYS A 169 6.49 -19.97 39.69
CA LYS A 169 6.08 -20.50 40.98
C LYS A 169 5.39 -19.38 41.76
N ILE A 170 4.06 -19.42 41.81
CA ILE A 170 3.26 -18.45 42.57
C ILE A 170 3.57 -18.64 44.05
N MET A 171 4.30 -17.68 44.64
CA MET A 171 4.46 -17.64 46.10
C MET A 171 3.20 -17.01 46.69
N LEU A 172 2.43 -17.81 47.41
CA LEU A 172 1.29 -17.33 48.19
C LEU A 172 1.83 -16.45 49.31
N TRP A 173 1.30 -15.23 49.41
CA TRP A 173 1.64 -14.29 50.47
C TRP A 173 0.73 -14.56 51.68
N THR A 174 1.05 -15.63 52.39
CA THR A 174 0.56 -15.93 53.74
C THR A 174 1.75 -15.89 54.70
N ASP A 175 1.52 -15.34 55.88
CA ASP A 175 2.45 -15.22 57.01
C ASP A 175 3.48 -14.07 56.94
N MET A 176 3.01 -12.88 57.31
CA MET A 176 3.76 -11.98 58.20
C MET A 176 2.87 -11.57 59.37
N PHE A 177 3.05 -12.28 60.48
CA PHE A 177 3.03 -11.70 61.83
C PHE A 177 4.46 -11.31 62.19
#